data_AF-A0A2N6QR24-F1
#
_entry.id   AF-A0A2N6QR24-F1
#
_cell.length_a   1.000
_cell.length_b   1.000
_cell.length_c   1.000
_cell.angle_alpha   90.00
_cell.angle_beta   90.00
_cell.angle_gamma   90.00
#
_symmetry.space_group_name_H-M   'P 1'
#
loop_
_entity.id
_entity.type
_entity.pdbx_description
1 polymer ?
#
loop_
_entity_poly.entity_id
_entity_poly.type
_entity_poly.pdbx_seq_one_letter_code
_entity_poly.pdbx_strand_id
1 'polypeptide(L)'
;MNRYILFFFSLLLSLSVSAQKVILSDELLPLSGENNTTVYFEKDSRKPLQGEWRIKRELDEETISFSNGLMDGKYHRYRDGVLRETGTYDQGKRNGVFTEYYQDGKTVSKITPMKKGKIDGCVKTYFKDGRLDLEKEYQESVENGFEKRYDSQNGAQILETRWVNGKKDGVEWKLTKQGDGVESKVTRTYRMGVLHGAYKEEVLRNGNPILVVEGQYADGERSGVWKEYDTTMKTTRVLRNNH
;
A
#
# COMPACT_ATOMS: atom_id res chain seq x y z
N MET A 1 -25.32 -68.21 35.77
CA MET A 1 -25.83 -66.82 35.81
C MET A 1 -24.66 -65.85 35.75
N ASN A 2 -24.63 -65.07 34.67
CA ASN A 2 -23.92 -63.83 34.36
C ASN A 2 -22.39 -63.71 34.57
N ARG A 3 -21.68 -63.92 33.45
CA ARG A 3 -20.40 -63.29 33.11
C ARG A 3 -20.68 -61.89 32.55
N TYR A 4 -20.12 -60.84 33.16
CA TYR A 4 -20.08 -59.51 32.55
C TYR A 4 -18.74 -59.37 31.81
N ILE A 5 -18.82 -59.24 30.47
CA ILE A 5 -17.69 -58.91 29.59
C ILE A 5 -17.61 -57.37 29.55
N LEU A 6 -16.52 -56.80 30.08
CA LEU A 6 -16.18 -55.40 29.87
C LEU A 6 -15.64 -55.23 28.44
N PHE A 7 -16.37 -54.51 27.59
CA PHE A 7 -15.83 -53.95 26.35
C PHE A 7 -15.34 -52.53 26.62
N PHE A 8 -14.02 -52.36 26.74
CA PHE A 8 -13.37 -51.05 26.71
C PHE A 8 -12.99 -50.75 25.26
N PHE A 9 -13.80 -49.96 24.57
CA PHE A 9 -13.50 -49.47 23.22
C PHE A 9 -12.60 -48.24 23.37
N SER A 10 -11.28 -48.44 23.30
CA SER A 10 -10.32 -47.32 23.26
C SER A 10 -10.22 -46.79 21.84
N LEU A 11 -10.84 -45.63 21.59
CA LEU A 11 -10.73 -44.89 20.35
C LEU A 11 -9.41 -44.10 20.36
N LEU A 12 -8.36 -44.65 19.75
CA LEU A 12 -7.11 -43.94 19.51
C LEU A 12 -7.33 -42.91 18.37
N LEU A 13 -7.68 -41.67 18.71
CA LEU A 13 -7.48 -40.55 17.78
C LEU A 13 -5.97 -40.31 17.66
N SER A 14 -5.37 -40.75 16.56
CA SER A 14 -4.02 -40.35 16.19
C SER A 14 -4.04 -38.89 15.73
N LEU A 15 -3.91 -37.95 16.67
CA LEU A 15 -3.48 -36.59 16.35
C LEU A 15 -2.01 -36.69 15.93
N SER A 16 -1.77 -36.88 14.63
CA SER A 16 -0.43 -36.70 14.09
C SER A 16 -0.09 -35.21 14.18
N VAL A 17 0.61 -34.83 15.24
CA VAL A 17 1.32 -33.55 15.30
C VAL A 17 2.42 -33.65 14.26
N SER A 18 2.14 -33.26 13.02
CA SER A 18 3.19 -33.10 12.02
C SER A 18 4.10 -31.99 12.52
N ALA A 19 5.35 -32.33 12.82
CA ALA A 19 6.36 -31.33 13.15
C ALA A 19 6.45 -30.32 11.99
N GLN A 20 6.35 -29.03 12.29
CA GLN A 20 6.53 -27.98 11.30
C GLN A 20 7.96 -28.06 10.76
N LYS A 21 8.12 -28.13 9.44
CA LYS A 21 9.45 -28.20 8.82
C LYS A 21 10.17 -26.86 8.99
N VAL A 22 11.42 -26.88 9.44
CA VAL A 22 12.25 -25.69 9.68
C VAL A 22 13.53 -25.80 8.85
N ILE A 23 13.96 -24.70 8.24
CA ILE A 23 15.22 -24.60 7.48
C ILE A 23 15.87 -23.23 7.70
N LEU A 24 17.20 -23.18 7.75
CA LEU A 24 17.93 -21.92 7.78
C LEU A 24 18.09 -21.35 6.37
N SER A 25 18.10 -20.02 6.24
CA SER A 25 18.14 -19.38 4.91
C SER A 25 19.40 -19.69 4.11
N ASP A 26 20.52 -20.02 4.75
CA ASP A 26 21.81 -20.40 4.14
C ASP A 26 21.87 -21.88 3.72
N GLU A 27 20.87 -22.67 4.12
CA GLU A 27 20.61 -24.05 3.70
C GLU A 27 19.63 -24.12 2.51
N LEU A 28 19.15 -22.97 2.02
CA LEU A 28 18.34 -22.88 0.81
C LEU A 28 19.20 -22.69 -0.44
N LEU A 29 18.75 -23.27 -1.54
CA LEU A 29 19.25 -23.02 -2.89
C LEU A 29 18.11 -22.43 -3.74
N PRO A 30 17.96 -21.09 -3.77
CA PRO A 30 17.03 -20.43 -4.67
C PRO A 30 17.58 -20.42 -6.10
N LEU A 31 16.77 -20.87 -7.06
CA LEU A 31 17.11 -20.85 -8.49
C LEU A 31 16.06 -20.04 -9.24
N SER A 32 16.50 -19.28 -10.25
CA SER A 32 15.57 -18.60 -11.16
C SER A 32 14.77 -19.63 -11.95
N GLY A 33 13.45 -19.56 -11.83
CA GLY A 33 12.50 -20.31 -12.64
C GLY A 33 12.02 -19.51 -13.85
N GLU A 34 11.03 -20.06 -14.55
CA GLU A 34 10.36 -19.37 -15.65
C GLU A 34 9.56 -18.15 -15.15
N ASN A 35 9.26 -17.21 -16.05
CA ASN A 35 8.39 -16.06 -15.77
C ASN A 35 8.81 -15.21 -14.56
N ASN A 36 10.12 -15.07 -14.34
CA ASN A 36 10.72 -14.32 -13.22
C ASN A 36 10.27 -14.83 -11.84
N THR A 37 10.06 -16.15 -11.72
CA THR A 37 9.80 -16.83 -10.45
C THR A 37 11.09 -17.34 -9.83
N THR A 38 11.04 -17.65 -8.53
CA THR A 38 12.13 -18.34 -7.82
C THR A 38 11.64 -19.70 -7.36
N VAL A 39 12.42 -20.74 -7.65
CA VAL A 39 12.18 -22.11 -7.18
C VAL A 39 13.19 -22.40 -6.07
N TYR A 40 12.69 -22.86 -4.94
CA TYR A 40 13.47 -23.09 -3.73
C TYR A 40 13.73 -24.58 -3.53
N PHE A 41 15.00 -24.90 -3.30
CA PHE A 41 15.48 -26.25 -3.01
C PHE A 41 16.21 -26.28 -1.67
N GLU A 42 16.20 -27.44 -1.02
CA GLU A 42 17.19 -27.76 0.02
C GLU A 42 18.58 -27.82 -0.64
N LYS A 43 19.57 -27.13 -0.07
CA LYS A 43 20.90 -26.97 -0.68
C LYS A 43 21.64 -28.30 -0.90
N ASP A 44 21.60 -29.19 0.09
CA ASP A 44 22.36 -30.45 0.04
C ASP A 44 21.64 -31.53 -0.77
N SER A 45 20.36 -31.75 -0.48
CA SER A 45 19.58 -32.80 -1.14
C SER A 45 19.12 -32.41 -2.55
N ARG A 46 19.14 -31.10 -2.86
CA ARG A 46 18.59 -30.50 -4.08
C ARG A 46 17.13 -30.89 -4.35
N LYS A 47 16.39 -31.25 -3.29
CA LYS A 47 14.96 -31.51 -3.39
C LYS A 47 14.19 -30.20 -3.33
N PRO A 48 13.20 -29.99 -4.20
CA PRO A 48 12.36 -28.80 -4.14
C PRO A 48 11.54 -28.80 -2.85
N LEU A 49 11.36 -27.63 -2.24
CA LEU A 49 10.54 -27.52 -1.03
C LEU A 49 9.08 -27.86 -1.32
N GLN A 50 8.46 -28.57 -0.38
CA GLN A 50 7.06 -29.01 -0.45
C GLN A 50 6.33 -28.86 0.88
N GLY A 51 5.10 -28.35 0.82
CA GLY A 51 4.24 -28.12 1.98
C GLY A 51 4.62 -26.86 2.75
N GLU A 52 4.25 -26.78 4.02
CA GLU A 52 4.56 -25.63 4.88
C GLU A 52 5.96 -25.71 5.46
N TRP A 53 6.69 -24.61 5.36
CA TRP A 53 8.04 -24.44 5.89
C TRP A 53 8.17 -23.17 6.71
N ARG A 54 8.95 -23.27 7.77
CA ARG A 54 9.44 -22.15 8.56
C ARG A 54 10.90 -21.88 8.17
N ILE A 55 11.15 -20.75 7.53
CA ILE A 55 12.49 -20.32 7.11
C ILE A 55 13.01 -19.31 8.12
N LYS A 56 14.21 -19.54 8.66
CA LYS A 56 14.83 -18.63 9.64
C LYS A 56 16.05 -17.93 9.04
N ARG A 57 16.16 -16.63 9.30
CA ARG A 57 17.30 -15.78 8.94
C ARG A 57 17.57 -14.81 10.08
N GLU A 58 18.49 -15.18 10.96
CA GLU A 58 18.79 -14.40 12.18
C GLU A 58 17.51 -14.12 12.99
N LEU A 59 17.08 -12.86 13.03
CA LEU A 59 15.88 -12.38 13.74
C LEU A 59 14.61 -12.43 12.87
N ASP A 60 14.75 -12.62 11.56
CA ASP A 60 13.64 -12.73 10.62
C ASP A 60 13.21 -14.20 10.47
N GLU A 61 11.90 -14.43 10.48
CA GLU A 61 11.29 -15.76 10.27
C GLU A 61 10.15 -15.64 9.25
N GLU A 62 10.06 -16.59 8.33
CA GLU A 62 8.97 -16.69 7.37
C GLU A 62 8.27 -18.05 7.50
N THR A 63 6.94 -18.07 7.46
CA THR A 63 6.16 -19.29 7.27
C THR A 63 5.55 -19.25 5.88
N ILE A 64 5.96 -20.17 5.01
CA ILE A 64 5.61 -20.22 3.59
C ILE A 64 5.10 -21.62 3.22
N SER A 65 4.03 -21.68 2.44
CA SER A 65 3.60 -22.88 1.73
C SER A 65 4.32 -23.00 0.38
N PHE A 66 4.83 -24.19 0.05
CA PHE A 66 5.50 -24.49 -1.20
C PHE A 66 4.84 -25.63 -1.97
N SER A 67 4.84 -25.50 -3.30
CA SER A 67 4.45 -26.54 -4.27
C SER A 67 5.54 -26.62 -5.35
N ASN A 68 6.21 -27.77 -5.44
CA ASN A 68 7.37 -28.03 -6.32
C ASN A 68 8.44 -26.94 -6.23
N GLY A 69 8.73 -26.46 -5.01
CA GLY A 69 9.71 -25.41 -4.75
C GLY A 69 9.23 -24.00 -5.05
N LEU A 70 8.05 -23.81 -5.65
CA LEU A 70 7.44 -22.49 -5.83
C LEU A 70 6.64 -22.12 -4.58
N MET A 71 6.69 -20.86 -4.17
CA MET A 71 5.78 -20.35 -3.12
C MET A 71 4.34 -20.45 -3.63
N ASP A 72 3.48 -21.17 -2.91
CA ASP A 72 2.11 -21.46 -3.32
C ASP A 72 1.24 -21.70 -2.08
N GLY A 73 0.43 -20.71 -1.73
CA GLY A 73 -0.37 -20.69 -0.51
C GLY A 73 0.03 -19.58 0.46
N LYS A 74 -0.17 -19.83 1.76
CA LYS A 74 -0.08 -18.80 2.80
C LYS A 74 1.35 -18.33 3.01
N TYR A 75 1.49 -17.04 3.31
CA TYR A 75 2.74 -16.40 3.67
C TYR A 75 2.58 -15.57 4.93
N HIS A 76 3.52 -15.72 5.86
CA HIS A 76 3.66 -14.88 7.04
C HIS A 76 5.13 -14.54 7.23
N ARG A 77 5.44 -13.28 7.54
CA ARG A 77 6.78 -12.84 7.91
C ARG A 77 6.77 -12.24 9.29
N TYR A 78 7.76 -12.61 10.08
CA TYR A 78 7.98 -12.19 11.44
C TYR A 78 9.38 -11.58 11.57
N ARG A 79 9.52 -10.63 12.49
CA ARG A 79 10.81 -10.11 12.96
C ARG A 79 10.79 -10.10 14.47
N ASP A 80 11.78 -10.71 15.10
CA ASP A 80 11.85 -10.87 16.56
C ASP A 80 10.59 -11.55 17.12
N GLY A 81 10.03 -12.51 16.38
CA GLY A 81 8.78 -13.19 16.72
C GLY A 81 7.51 -12.34 16.55
N VAL A 82 7.62 -11.08 16.14
CA VAL A 82 6.48 -10.18 15.92
C VAL A 82 6.06 -10.22 14.46
N LEU A 83 4.76 -10.41 14.20
CA LEU A 83 4.21 -10.43 12.85
C LEU A 83 4.43 -9.08 12.13
N ARG A 84 4.93 -9.14 10.89
CA ARG A 84 5.24 -7.96 10.06
C ARG A 84 4.48 -7.94 8.75
N GLU A 85 4.18 -9.10 8.17
CA GLU A 85 3.47 -9.19 6.90
C GLU A 85 2.69 -10.50 6.82
N THR A 86 1.51 -10.45 6.21
CA THR A 86 0.74 -11.61 5.79
C THR A 86 0.37 -11.49 4.33
N GLY A 87 0.16 -12.62 3.67
CA GLY A 87 -0.29 -12.64 2.28
C GLY A 87 -0.47 -14.05 1.75
N THR A 88 -0.60 -14.15 0.44
CA THR A 88 -0.72 -15.42 -0.27
C THR A 88 0.08 -15.36 -1.56
N TYR A 89 0.71 -16.48 -1.90
CA TYR A 89 1.36 -16.70 -3.18
C TYR A 89 0.54 -17.68 -4.01
N ASP A 90 0.60 -17.53 -5.31
CA ASP A 90 0.07 -18.45 -6.31
C ASP A 90 1.17 -18.64 -7.35
N GLN A 91 1.69 -19.87 -7.46
CA GLN A 91 2.73 -20.25 -8.43
C GLN A 91 3.95 -19.29 -8.44
N GLY A 92 4.49 -19.02 -7.24
CA GLY A 92 5.66 -18.17 -7.03
C GLY A 92 5.39 -16.66 -7.10
N LYS A 93 4.12 -16.23 -7.27
CA LYS A 93 3.76 -14.81 -7.39
C LYS A 93 2.80 -14.38 -6.29
N ARG A 94 2.99 -13.17 -5.77
CA ARG A 94 2.04 -12.56 -4.82
C ARG A 94 0.63 -12.49 -5.43
N ASN A 95 -0.37 -13.01 -4.74
CA ASN A 95 -1.74 -13.07 -5.21
C ASN A 95 -2.73 -12.96 -4.03
N GLY A 96 -3.73 -12.08 -4.14
CA GLY A 96 -4.59 -11.71 -3.02
C GLY A 96 -4.08 -10.50 -2.24
N VAL A 97 -4.53 -10.33 -1.00
CA VAL A 97 -4.19 -9.14 -0.20
C VAL A 97 -2.95 -9.39 0.64
N PHE A 98 -1.96 -8.50 0.52
CA PHE A 98 -0.84 -8.43 1.44
C PHE A 98 -1.10 -7.36 2.49
N THR A 99 -0.95 -7.72 3.76
CA THR A 99 -1.13 -6.82 4.91
C THR A 99 0.18 -6.70 5.65
N GLU A 100 0.71 -5.49 5.76
CA GLU A 100 1.90 -5.16 6.53
C GLU A 100 1.48 -4.55 7.89
N TYR A 101 2.26 -4.82 8.93
CA TYR A 101 2.00 -4.36 10.30
C TYR A 101 3.16 -3.52 10.85
N TYR A 102 2.82 -2.58 11.73
CA TYR A 102 3.79 -1.80 12.49
C TYR A 102 4.56 -2.65 13.50
N GLN A 103 5.52 -2.01 14.19
CA GLN A 103 6.40 -2.65 15.17
C GLN A 103 5.67 -3.37 16.30
N ASP A 104 4.44 -2.95 16.64
CA ASP A 104 3.58 -3.59 17.64
C ASP A 104 2.99 -4.94 17.20
N GLY A 105 3.09 -5.29 15.91
CA GLY A 105 2.56 -6.52 15.31
C GLY A 105 1.04 -6.60 15.24
N LYS A 106 0.34 -5.50 15.50
CA LYS A 106 -1.13 -5.45 15.58
C LYS A 106 -1.70 -4.38 14.68
N THR A 107 -1.10 -3.19 14.67
CA THR A 107 -1.60 -2.07 13.87
C THR A 107 -1.16 -2.26 12.42
N VAL A 108 -2.12 -2.32 11.51
CA VAL A 108 -1.86 -2.39 10.07
C VAL A 108 -1.14 -1.11 9.64
N SER A 109 -0.05 -1.25 8.90
CA SER A 109 0.66 -0.12 8.28
C SER A 109 0.30 0.04 6.82
N LYS A 110 0.04 -1.08 6.11
CA LYS A 110 -0.25 -1.06 4.67
C LYS A 110 -1.06 -2.27 4.23
N ILE A 111 -1.97 -2.06 3.29
CA ILE A 111 -2.74 -3.08 2.60
C ILE A 111 -2.45 -2.96 1.10
N THR A 112 -2.00 -4.03 0.47
CA THR A 112 -1.65 -4.08 -0.95
C THR A 112 -2.42 -5.20 -1.65
N PRO A 113 -3.41 -4.90 -2.50
CA PRO A 113 -4.06 -5.91 -3.32
C PRO A 113 -3.15 -6.33 -4.47
N MET A 114 -2.87 -7.63 -4.58
CA MET A 114 -1.98 -8.22 -5.56
C MET A 114 -2.74 -9.20 -6.46
N LYS A 115 -2.41 -9.20 -7.75
CA LYS A 115 -2.91 -10.15 -8.74
C LYS A 115 -1.77 -10.59 -9.63
N LYS A 116 -1.44 -11.89 -9.60
CA LYS A 116 -0.36 -12.48 -10.41
C LYS A 116 0.97 -11.70 -10.34
N GLY A 117 1.34 -11.25 -9.14
CA GLY A 117 2.59 -10.53 -8.87
C GLY A 117 2.56 -9.02 -9.15
N LYS A 118 1.44 -8.47 -9.63
CA LYS A 118 1.25 -7.03 -9.83
C LYS A 118 0.27 -6.45 -8.80
N ILE A 119 0.40 -5.17 -8.48
CA ILE A 119 -0.60 -4.46 -7.66
C ILE A 119 -1.84 -4.22 -8.53
N ASP A 120 -3.01 -4.64 -8.08
CA ASP A 120 -4.25 -4.50 -8.85
C ASP A 120 -5.39 -4.18 -7.87
N GLY A 121 -5.73 -2.89 -7.75
CA GLY A 121 -6.70 -2.38 -6.79
C GLY A 121 -6.18 -1.19 -5.98
N CYS A 122 -6.89 -0.87 -4.90
CA CYS A 122 -6.58 0.26 -4.02
C CYS A 122 -5.60 -0.13 -2.91
N VAL A 123 -4.39 0.40 -2.97
CA VAL A 123 -3.40 0.33 -1.88
C VAL A 123 -3.79 1.32 -0.79
N LYS A 124 -3.71 0.89 0.47
CA LYS A 124 -3.98 1.75 1.62
C LYS A 124 -2.78 1.76 2.56
N THR A 125 -2.43 2.92 3.10
CA THR A 125 -1.50 3.04 4.23
C THR A 125 -2.19 3.69 5.42
N TYR A 126 -1.68 3.43 6.61
CA TYR A 126 -2.25 3.89 7.86
C TYR A 126 -1.16 4.52 8.71
N PHE A 127 -1.52 5.50 9.54
CA PHE A 127 -0.67 6.04 10.59
C PHE A 127 -0.54 5.04 11.75
N LYS A 128 0.43 5.27 12.65
CA LYS A 128 0.68 4.42 13.83
C LYS A 128 -0.51 4.32 14.80
N ASP A 129 -1.46 5.24 14.73
CA ASP A 129 -2.69 5.20 15.53
C ASP A 129 -3.85 4.49 14.81
N GLY A 130 -3.60 3.90 13.64
CA GLY A 130 -4.56 3.14 12.85
C GLY A 130 -5.44 3.97 11.93
N ARG A 131 -5.29 5.31 11.91
CA ARG A 131 -6.03 6.15 10.95
C ARG A 131 -5.46 6.02 9.55
N LEU A 132 -6.32 6.17 8.56
CA LEU A 132 -5.95 6.14 7.15
C LEU A 132 -5.00 7.31 6.83
N ASP A 133 -3.93 7.04 6.11
CA ASP A 133 -2.92 8.00 5.67
C ASP A 133 -3.03 8.25 4.16
N LEU A 134 -3.10 7.18 3.38
CA LEU A 134 -3.23 7.24 1.92
C LEU A 134 -4.11 6.13 1.37
N GLU A 135 -4.84 6.46 0.32
CA GLU A 135 -5.46 5.50 -0.62
C GLU A 135 -4.94 5.81 -2.01
N LYS A 136 -4.51 4.79 -2.76
CA LYS A 136 -4.02 4.96 -4.13
C LYS A 136 -4.38 3.78 -5.01
N GLU A 137 -5.06 4.05 -6.11
CA GLU A 137 -5.54 3.04 -7.04
C GLU A 137 -4.50 2.69 -8.11
N TYR A 138 -4.36 1.38 -8.34
CA TYR A 138 -3.45 0.79 -9.30
C TYR A 138 -4.19 -0.21 -10.18
N GLN A 139 -3.77 -0.28 -11.44
CA GLN A 139 -4.11 -1.34 -12.37
C GLN A 139 -2.82 -1.91 -12.94
N GLU A 140 -2.58 -3.21 -12.77
CA GLU A 140 -1.35 -3.87 -13.18
C GLU A 140 -0.04 -3.15 -12.76
N SER A 141 0.02 -2.68 -11.51
CA SER A 141 1.11 -1.90 -10.91
C SER A 141 1.30 -0.48 -11.46
N VAL A 142 0.40 0.01 -12.31
CA VAL A 142 0.41 1.38 -12.82
C VAL A 142 -0.68 2.20 -12.12
N GLU A 143 -0.38 3.43 -11.69
CA GLU A 143 -1.41 4.30 -11.11
C GLU A 143 -2.55 4.53 -12.09
N ASN A 144 -3.77 4.20 -11.68
CA ASN A 144 -4.96 4.37 -12.50
C ASN A 144 -6.18 4.47 -11.59
N GLY A 145 -6.78 5.65 -11.51
CA GLY A 145 -7.84 5.97 -10.55
C GLY A 145 -7.49 7.16 -9.68
N PHE A 146 -7.84 7.13 -8.39
CA PHE A 146 -7.58 8.24 -7.48
C PHE A 146 -6.44 7.96 -6.49
N GLU A 147 -5.72 9.03 -6.13
CA GLU A 147 -4.90 9.11 -4.92
C GLU A 147 -5.56 10.08 -3.94
N LYS A 148 -5.71 9.65 -2.70
CA LYS A 148 -6.20 10.46 -1.58
C LYS A 148 -5.20 10.42 -0.44
N ARG A 149 -5.02 11.53 0.26
CA ARG A 149 -4.21 11.61 1.48
C ARG A 149 -4.96 12.29 2.60
N TYR A 150 -4.61 11.93 3.82
CA TYR A 150 -5.33 12.33 5.03
C TYR A 150 -4.39 12.99 6.04
N ASP A 151 -4.95 13.91 6.82
CA ASP A 151 -4.24 14.63 7.87
C ASP A 151 -3.97 13.72 9.07
N SER A 152 -2.72 13.70 9.54
CA SER A 152 -2.30 12.83 10.62
C SER A 152 -2.81 13.25 12.00
N GLN A 153 -3.48 14.40 12.16
CA GLN A 153 -4.00 14.88 13.45
C GLN A 153 -5.50 14.69 13.57
N ASN A 154 -6.27 14.88 12.50
CA ASN A 154 -7.73 14.74 12.53
C ASN A 154 -8.32 13.75 11.51
N GLY A 155 -7.51 13.18 10.61
CA GLY A 155 -7.97 12.22 9.59
C GLY A 155 -8.77 12.85 8.44
N ALA A 156 -8.83 14.19 8.35
CA ALA A 156 -9.50 14.86 7.24
C ALA A 156 -8.71 14.67 5.93
N GLN A 157 -9.41 14.51 4.81
CA GLN A 157 -8.76 14.42 3.50
C GLN A 157 -8.12 15.76 3.14
N ILE A 158 -6.82 15.73 2.81
CA ILE A 158 -6.02 16.92 2.48
C ILE A 158 -5.52 16.90 1.05
N LEU A 159 -5.74 15.82 0.30
CA LEU A 159 -5.37 15.73 -1.09
C LEU A 159 -6.32 14.80 -1.83
N GLU A 160 -6.65 15.16 -3.06
CA GLU A 160 -7.15 14.23 -4.07
C GLU A 160 -6.46 14.50 -5.40
N THR A 161 -6.10 13.45 -6.12
CA THR A 161 -5.52 13.54 -7.47
C THR A 161 -6.01 12.38 -8.30
N ARG A 162 -6.38 12.67 -9.56
CA ARG A 162 -6.72 11.64 -10.55
C ARG A 162 -5.50 11.23 -11.36
N TRP A 163 -5.31 9.93 -11.51
CA TRP A 163 -4.26 9.28 -12.26
C TRP A 163 -4.85 8.47 -13.41
N VAL A 164 -4.23 8.56 -14.58
CA VAL A 164 -4.53 7.74 -15.75
C VAL A 164 -3.21 7.26 -16.33
N ASN A 165 -3.00 5.95 -16.36
CA ASN A 165 -1.78 5.32 -16.89
C ASN A 165 -0.47 5.93 -16.34
N GLY A 166 -0.40 6.10 -15.01
CA GLY A 166 0.81 6.62 -14.34
C GLY A 166 0.97 8.14 -14.39
N LYS A 167 0.03 8.86 -15.01
CA LYS A 167 0.10 10.32 -15.18
C LYS A 167 -1.09 11.02 -14.52
N LYS A 168 -0.86 12.18 -13.90
CA LYS A 168 -1.96 13.01 -13.40
C LYS A 168 -2.83 13.48 -14.56
N ASP A 169 -4.14 13.25 -14.46
CA ASP A 169 -5.06 13.62 -15.52
C ASP A 169 -6.45 13.97 -14.94
N GLY A 170 -6.74 15.26 -14.93
CA GLY A 170 -7.90 15.85 -14.29
C GLY A 170 -7.53 16.81 -13.17
N VAL A 171 -8.48 17.05 -12.27
CA VAL A 171 -8.32 18.01 -11.17
C VAL A 171 -7.58 17.37 -10.00
N GLU A 172 -6.59 18.08 -9.49
CA GLU A 172 -5.97 17.88 -8.18
C GLU A 172 -6.44 19.00 -7.27
N TRP A 173 -6.78 18.67 -6.03
CA TRP A 173 -6.84 19.67 -4.97
C TRP A 173 -5.99 19.22 -3.78
N LYS A 174 -5.37 20.20 -3.12
CA LYS A 174 -4.51 19.98 -1.95
C LYS A 174 -4.76 21.06 -0.91
N LEU A 175 -4.94 20.64 0.34
CA LEU A 175 -4.94 21.46 1.53
C LEU A 175 -3.56 21.44 2.18
N THR A 176 -3.08 22.58 2.67
CA THR A 176 -1.82 22.68 3.41
C THR A 176 -2.01 23.65 4.57
N LYS A 177 -1.82 23.16 5.79
CA LYS A 177 -1.81 23.96 7.02
C LYS A 177 -0.41 24.56 7.21
N GLN A 178 -0.34 25.85 7.46
CA GLN A 178 0.93 26.58 7.64
C GLN A 178 1.21 26.90 9.12
N GLY A 179 0.27 26.60 10.02
CA GLY A 179 0.30 27.03 11.43
C GLY A 179 -0.55 28.29 11.64
N ASP A 180 -0.75 28.68 12.91
CA ASP A 180 -1.41 29.95 13.29
C ASP A 180 -2.79 30.21 12.66
N GLY A 181 -3.55 29.14 12.41
CA GLY A 181 -4.87 29.20 11.77
C GLY A 181 -4.82 29.55 10.27
N VAL A 182 -3.65 29.53 9.65
CA VAL A 182 -3.47 29.74 8.21
C VAL A 182 -3.48 28.40 7.46
N GLU A 183 -4.33 28.31 6.46
CA GLU A 183 -4.47 27.17 5.57
C GLU A 183 -4.46 27.63 4.12
N SER A 184 -4.02 26.77 3.21
CA SER A 184 -4.08 27.02 1.78
C SER A 184 -4.77 25.86 1.08
N LYS A 185 -5.72 26.16 0.20
CA LYS A 185 -6.31 25.19 -0.74
C LYS A 185 -5.84 25.53 -2.14
N VAL A 186 -5.09 24.62 -2.75
CA VAL A 186 -4.70 24.76 -4.17
C VAL A 186 -5.44 23.73 -5.00
N THR A 187 -6.06 24.19 -6.08
CA THR A 187 -6.71 23.39 -7.11
C THR A 187 -5.97 23.57 -8.43
N ARG A 188 -5.58 22.47 -9.05
CA ARG A 188 -4.81 22.45 -10.30
C ARG A 188 -5.45 21.48 -11.27
N THR A 189 -5.41 21.78 -12.56
CA THR A 189 -5.85 20.85 -13.61
C THR A 189 -4.64 20.32 -14.35
N TYR A 190 -4.59 19.00 -14.54
CA TYR A 190 -3.55 18.32 -15.30
C TYR A 190 -4.15 17.62 -16.52
N ARG A 191 -3.35 17.55 -17.59
CA ARG A 191 -3.59 16.69 -18.75
C ARG A 191 -2.31 15.93 -19.03
N MET A 192 -2.37 14.59 -19.04
CA MET A 192 -1.20 13.73 -19.30
C MET A 192 0.05 14.09 -18.46
N GLY A 193 -0.15 14.46 -17.21
CA GLY A 193 0.91 14.80 -16.26
C GLY A 193 1.39 16.26 -16.29
N VAL A 194 0.88 17.08 -17.22
CA VAL A 194 1.28 18.48 -17.39
C VAL A 194 0.16 19.41 -16.90
N LEU A 195 0.51 20.52 -16.25
CA LEU A 195 -0.47 21.53 -15.86
C LEU A 195 -1.15 22.10 -17.10
N HIS A 196 -2.46 21.94 -17.17
CA HIS A 196 -3.26 22.34 -18.32
C HIS A 196 -4.71 22.56 -17.85
N GLY A 197 -5.21 23.79 -17.96
CA GLY A 197 -6.53 24.20 -17.51
C GLY A 197 -6.49 25.10 -16.28
N ALA A 198 -7.59 25.11 -15.52
CA ALA A 198 -7.78 26.06 -14.41
C ALA A 198 -6.81 25.81 -13.24
N TYR A 199 -6.33 26.92 -12.67
CA TYR A 199 -5.61 26.99 -11.41
C TYR A 199 -6.36 27.90 -10.45
N LYS A 200 -6.45 27.49 -9.19
CA LYS A 200 -6.95 28.33 -8.10
C LYS A 200 -6.18 28.05 -6.82
N GLU A 201 -5.77 29.08 -6.11
CA GLU A 201 -5.21 29.01 -4.78
C GLU A 201 -5.99 29.94 -3.86
N GLU A 202 -6.38 29.42 -2.70
CA GLU A 202 -7.10 30.15 -1.66
C GLU A 202 -6.29 30.04 -0.38
N VAL A 203 -5.78 31.16 0.12
CA VAL A 203 -5.20 31.24 1.46
C VAL A 203 -6.28 31.69 2.41
N LEU A 204 -6.50 30.93 3.47
CA LEU A 204 -7.51 31.19 4.49
C LEU A 204 -6.80 31.47 5.82
N ARG A 205 -7.34 32.43 6.58
CA ARG A 205 -6.99 32.64 7.99
C ARG A 205 -8.25 32.44 8.82
N ASN A 206 -8.22 31.48 9.74
CA ASN A 206 -9.34 31.09 10.59
C ASN A 206 -10.62 30.80 9.76
N GLY A 207 -10.47 30.11 8.62
CA GLY A 207 -11.57 29.75 7.72
C GLY A 207 -12.04 30.84 6.76
N ASN A 208 -11.53 32.07 6.86
CA ASN A 208 -11.88 33.16 5.95
C ASN A 208 -10.81 33.32 4.87
N PRO A 209 -11.15 33.32 3.57
CA PRO A 209 -10.18 33.62 2.51
C PRO A 209 -9.58 35.01 2.73
N ILE A 210 -8.26 35.10 2.74
CA ILE A 210 -7.48 36.36 2.79
C ILE A 210 -6.82 36.67 1.44
N LEU A 211 -6.54 35.63 0.65
CA LEU A 211 -5.94 35.74 -0.67
C LEU A 211 -6.57 34.69 -1.60
N VAL A 212 -6.94 35.10 -2.81
CA VAL A 212 -7.34 34.19 -3.88
C VAL A 212 -6.51 34.48 -5.12
N VAL A 213 -5.81 33.47 -5.64
CA VAL A 213 -5.09 33.54 -6.90
C VAL A 213 -5.75 32.61 -7.89
N GLU A 214 -6.14 33.12 -9.05
CA GLU A 214 -6.76 32.34 -10.12
C GLU A 214 -6.11 32.62 -11.47
N GLY A 215 -6.10 31.61 -12.32
CA GLY A 215 -5.56 31.69 -13.65
C GLY A 215 -5.68 30.37 -14.40
N GLN A 216 -5.00 30.28 -15.52
CA GLN A 216 -4.97 29.08 -16.33
C GLN A 216 -3.54 28.70 -16.68
N TYR A 217 -3.34 27.41 -16.89
CA TYR A 217 -2.13 26.87 -17.51
C TYR A 217 -2.45 26.32 -18.90
N ALA A 218 -1.51 26.50 -19.82
CA ALA A 218 -1.45 25.79 -21.09
C ALA A 218 -0.08 25.13 -21.18
N ASP A 219 -0.06 23.81 -21.26
CA ASP A 219 1.15 22.99 -21.48
C ASP A 219 2.30 23.30 -20.51
N GLY A 220 1.96 23.50 -19.24
CA GLY A 220 2.90 23.74 -18.16
C GLY A 220 3.18 25.22 -17.90
N GLU A 221 2.78 26.11 -18.80
CA GLU A 221 3.02 27.55 -18.69
C GLU A 221 1.76 28.31 -18.29
N ARG A 222 1.94 29.41 -17.54
CA ARG A 222 0.83 30.31 -17.22
C ARG A 222 0.27 30.88 -18.52
N SER A 223 -1.04 30.78 -18.69
CA SER A 223 -1.76 31.28 -19.87
C SER A 223 -2.88 32.23 -19.46
N GLY A 224 -3.13 33.21 -20.32
CA GLY A 224 -4.19 34.21 -20.12
C GLY A 224 -3.93 35.17 -18.96
N VAL A 225 -5.02 35.71 -18.44
CA VAL A 225 -4.99 36.72 -17.38
C VAL A 225 -5.01 36.04 -16.02
N TRP A 226 -4.00 36.33 -15.21
CA TRP A 226 -3.95 35.91 -13.82
C TRP A 226 -4.47 37.00 -12.91
N LYS A 227 -5.26 36.63 -11.90
CA LYS A 227 -5.81 37.56 -10.92
C LYS A 227 -5.41 37.12 -9.53
N GLU A 228 -5.03 38.11 -8.74
CA GLU A 228 -4.80 37.98 -7.32
C GLU A 228 -5.78 38.92 -6.62
N TYR A 229 -6.60 38.38 -5.73
CA TYR A 229 -7.58 39.11 -4.95
C TYR A 229 -7.21 39.04 -3.48
N ASP A 230 -6.80 40.18 -2.92
CA ASP A 230 -6.64 40.35 -1.48
C ASP A 230 -8.01 40.73 -0.92
N THR A 231 -8.60 39.82 -0.16
CA THR A 231 -9.97 40.01 0.36
C THR A 231 -9.98 40.99 1.53
N THR A 232 -8.85 41.15 2.23
CA THR A 232 -8.70 42.00 3.41
C THR A 232 -8.63 43.46 3.00
N MET A 233 -7.93 43.75 1.91
CA MET A 233 -7.85 45.07 1.30
C MET A 233 -8.94 45.31 0.24
N LYS A 234 -9.67 44.25 -0.16
CA LYS A 234 -10.63 44.25 -1.27
C LYS A 234 -10.01 44.76 -2.57
N THR A 235 -8.75 44.42 -2.82
CA THR A 235 -8.00 44.83 -4.00
C THR A 235 -7.83 43.65 -4.95
N THR A 236 -7.87 43.94 -6.25
CA THR A 236 -7.56 42.97 -7.29
C THR A 236 -6.33 43.42 -8.05
N ARG A 237 -5.31 42.58 -8.11
CA ARG A 237 -4.14 42.75 -8.94
C ARG A 237 -4.25 41.84 -10.15
N VAL A 238 -4.13 42.43 -11.34
CA VAL A 238 -3.99 41.66 -12.59
C VAL A 238 -2.52 41.38 -12.84
N LEU A 239 -2.14 40.11 -12.80
CA LEU A 239 -0.80 39.63 -13.10
C LEU A 239 -0.74 39.38 -14.61
N ARG A 240 -0.05 40.27 -15.34
CA ARG A 240 0.24 40.07 -16.76
C ARG A 240 1.52 39.25 -16.86
N ASN A 241 1.49 38.17 -17.63
CA ASN A 241 2.72 37.50 -18.02
C ASN A 241 3.46 38.44 -18.96
N ASN A 242 4.66 38.87 -18.58
CA ASN A 242 5.58 39.48 -19.53
C ASN A 242 6.10 38.32 -20.39
N HIS A 243 5.60 38.22 -21.62
CA HIS A 243 6.23 37.41 -22.65
C HIS A 243 7.56 38.05 -23.07
#